data_AF-A0A7V7VM01-F1
#
_entry.id   AF-A0A7V7VM01-F1
#
_cell.length_a   1.000
_cell.length_b   1.000
_cell.length_c   1.000
_cell.angle_alpha   90.00
_cell.angle_beta   90.00
_cell.angle_gamma   90.00
#
_symmetry.space_group_name_H-M   'P 1'
#
loop_
_entity.id
_entity.type
_entity.pdbx_description
1 polymer ?
#
loop_
_entity_poly.entity_id
_entity_poly.type
_entity_poly.pdbx_seq_one_letter_code
_entity_poly.pdbx_strand_id
1 'polypeptide(L)'
;MKFTTLLACLALVSCSWPGWWKKKPSPQPLPPTATLVGRIASIPADRRFVLIQSYGKWNVATGTTLISRDPDGRSANLLATGETLGQFAAADVQSGSLAVGDAVLLPPPISKKNPPNTRELPKTLLPTQTIKTP
;
A
#
# COMPACT_ATOMS: atom_id res chain seq x y z
N MET A 1 -31.31 -53.26 48.91
CA MET A 1 -32.00 -53.49 47.62
C MET A 1 -30.93 -53.68 46.54
N LYS A 2 -31.12 -54.59 45.59
CA LYS A 2 -30.07 -55.00 44.62
C LYS A 2 -30.32 -54.33 43.27
N PHE A 3 -29.34 -53.60 42.74
CA PHE A 3 -29.33 -53.09 41.36
C PHE A 3 -28.05 -53.54 40.66
N THR A 4 -28.15 -54.66 39.95
CA THR A 4 -27.16 -55.20 39.01
C THR A 4 -27.79 -55.27 37.63
N THR A 5 -26.99 -55.11 36.56
CA THR A 5 -27.40 -55.11 35.13
C THR A 5 -28.41 -53.99 34.76
N LEU A 6 -28.49 -53.42 33.55
CA LEU A 6 -27.81 -53.53 32.24
C LEU A 6 -27.79 -52.07 31.65
N LEU A 7 -27.19 -51.66 30.53
CA LEU A 7 -26.54 -52.28 29.37
C LEU A 7 -25.47 -51.32 28.78
N ALA A 8 -24.72 -51.78 27.77
CA ALA A 8 -23.74 -51.06 26.98
C ALA A 8 -24.24 -49.79 26.25
N CYS A 9 -23.42 -48.73 26.26
CA CYS A 9 -23.32 -47.71 25.21
C CYS A 9 -21.86 -47.26 24.99
N LEU A 10 -20.92 -48.21 24.97
CA LEU A 10 -19.60 -47.99 24.36
C LEU A 10 -19.73 -48.14 22.84
N ALA A 11 -20.22 -47.10 22.17
CA ALA A 11 -20.17 -46.98 20.71
C ALA A 11 -19.01 -46.05 20.33
N LEU A 12 -17.83 -46.63 20.13
CA LEU A 12 -16.63 -45.94 19.65
C LEU A 12 -16.83 -45.54 18.18
N VAL A 13 -17.33 -44.32 17.92
CA VAL A 13 -17.40 -43.74 16.57
C VAL A 13 -16.02 -43.21 16.16
N SER A 14 -15.11 -44.13 15.88
CA SER A 14 -13.76 -43.85 15.37
C SER A 14 -13.81 -43.50 13.88
N CYS A 15 -14.21 -42.27 13.54
CA CYS A 15 -14.05 -41.73 12.19
C CYS A 15 -12.57 -41.46 11.88
N SER A 16 -11.83 -42.52 11.57
CA SER A 16 -10.49 -42.42 11.00
C SER A 16 -10.59 -41.97 9.53
N TRP A 17 -10.60 -40.66 9.31
CA TRP A 17 -10.69 -40.08 7.97
C TRP A 17 -9.29 -39.97 7.35
N PRO A 18 -8.96 -40.70 6.26
CA PRO A 18 -7.63 -40.66 5.68
C PRO A 18 -7.36 -39.30 5.03
N GLY A 19 -6.37 -38.58 5.56
CA GLY A 19 -5.94 -37.30 5.01
C GLY A 19 -5.22 -37.45 3.67
N TRP A 20 -5.95 -37.32 2.56
CA TRP A 20 -5.34 -37.08 1.25
C TRP A 20 -5.06 -35.58 1.09
N TRP A 21 -3.79 -35.21 1.01
CA TRP A 21 -3.33 -33.83 0.88
C TRP A 21 -3.89 -33.11 -0.34
N LYS A 22 -4.86 -32.22 -0.14
CA LYS A 22 -5.10 -31.10 -1.06
C LYS A 22 -3.96 -30.09 -0.87
N LYS A 23 -3.03 -29.98 -1.83
CA LYS A 23 -2.10 -28.84 -1.87
C LYS A 23 -2.93 -27.56 -1.87
N LYS A 24 -2.78 -26.73 -0.83
CA LYS A 24 -3.42 -25.41 -0.81
C LYS A 24 -2.94 -24.64 -2.05
N PRO A 25 -3.85 -24.03 -2.85
CA PRO A 25 -3.43 -23.15 -3.93
C PRO A 25 -2.52 -22.08 -3.35
N SER A 26 -1.30 -21.94 -3.88
CA SER A 26 -0.43 -20.84 -3.50
C SER A 26 -1.15 -19.54 -3.88
N PRO A 27 -1.33 -18.58 -2.95
CA PRO A 27 -1.81 -17.26 -3.32
C PRO A 27 -0.89 -16.71 -4.41
N GLN A 28 -1.45 -16.35 -5.56
CA GLN A 28 -0.70 -15.60 -6.55
C GLN A 28 -0.42 -14.21 -5.97
N PRO A 29 0.78 -13.62 -6.18
CA PRO A 29 1.06 -12.29 -5.68
C PRO A 29 0.03 -11.30 -6.23
N LEU A 30 -0.69 -10.63 -5.33
CA LEU A 30 -1.54 -9.50 -5.71
C LEU A 30 -0.68 -8.42 -6.37
N PRO A 31 -1.19 -7.68 -7.36
CA PRO A 31 -0.47 -6.53 -7.91
C PRO A 31 -0.13 -5.55 -6.78
N PRO A 32 1.02 -4.87 -6.85
CA PRO A 32 1.49 -4.06 -5.74
C PRO A 32 0.64 -2.78 -5.65
N THR A 33 -0.26 -2.75 -4.66
CA THR A 33 -1.16 -1.63 -4.39
C THR A 33 -0.53 -0.65 -3.41
N ALA A 34 -0.86 0.64 -3.52
CA ALA A 34 -0.46 1.63 -2.53
C ALA A 34 -1.13 1.38 -1.17
N THR A 35 -0.38 1.51 -0.09
CA THR A 35 -0.85 1.21 1.27
C THR A 35 -1.23 2.50 2.00
N LEU A 36 -2.43 2.57 2.56
CA LEU A 36 -2.86 3.68 3.42
C LEU A 36 -2.16 3.59 4.79
N VAL A 37 -1.29 4.54 5.10
CA VAL A 37 -0.48 4.54 6.34
C VAL A 37 -1.00 5.49 7.42
N GLY A 38 -1.76 6.52 7.03
CA GLY A 38 -2.27 7.52 7.96
C GLY A 38 -3.04 8.65 7.28
N ARG A 39 -3.17 9.77 8.00
CA ARG A 39 -3.71 11.04 7.51
C ARG A 39 -2.90 12.23 8.03
N ILE A 40 -2.94 13.36 7.34
CA ILE A 40 -2.38 14.62 7.86
C ILE A 40 -3.19 15.05 9.09
N ALA A 41 -2.53 15.15 10.23
CA ALA A 41 -3.12 15.54 11.51
C ALA A 41 -2.94 17.04 11.79
N SER A 42 -1.78 17.59 11.43
CA SER A 42 -1.51 19.02 11.52
C SER A 42 -0.47 19.46 10.50
N ILE A 43 -0.54 20.75 10.15
CA ILE A 43 0.41 21.44 9.29
C ILE A 43 0.90 22.67 10.09
N PRO A 44 2.12 22.65 10.64
CA PRO A 44 2.74 23.79 11.29
C PRO A 44 2.80 25.04 10.39
N ALA A 45 2.84 26.22 11.01
CA ALA A 45 2.72 27.50 10.32
C ALA A 45 3.84 27.79 9.30
N ASP A 46 5.03 27.23 9.50
CA ASP A 46 6.16 27.33 8.57
C ASP A 46 6.05 26.39 7.35
N ARG A 47 5.12 25.42 7.40
CA ARG A 47 4.76 24.47 6.33
C ARG A 47 5.91 23.62 5.77
N ARG A 48 7.02 23.50 6.50
CA ARG A 48 8.20 22.72 6.07
C ARG A 48 7.97 21.21 6.22
N PHE A 49 7.31 20.83 7.30
CA PHE A 49 6.95 19.46 7.63
C PHE A 49 5.45 19.36 7.96
N VAL A 50 4.96 18.13 8.10
CA VAL A 50 3.61 17.79 8.54
C VAL A 50 3.65 16.67 9.56
N LEU A 51 2.66 16.63 10.46
CA LEU A 51 2.44 15.48 11.32
C LEU A 51 1.40 14.57 10.71
N ILE A 52 1.77 13.31 10.50
CA ILE A 52 0.92 12.23 10.00
C ILE A 52 0.42 11.44 11.20
N GLN A 53 -0.89 11.38 11.42
CA GLN A 53 -1.47 10.42 12.35
C GLN A 53 -1.50 9.05 11.69
N SER A 54 -0.73 8.10 12.23
CA SER A 54 -0.65 6.72 11.75
C SER A 54 -1.90 5.92 12.12
N TYR A 55 -2.38 5.05 11.22
CA TYR A 55 -3.49 4.13 11.51
C TYR A 55 -3.07 2.83 12.21
N GLY A 56 -1.81 2.72 12.62
CA GLY A 56 -1.24 1.58 13.31
C GLY A 56 0.25 1.81 13.56
N LYS A 57 1.01 0.74 13.80
CA LYS A 57 2.46 0.84 14.00
C LYS A 57 3.13 1.46 12.75
N TRP A 58 3.89 2.54 12.96
CA TRP A 58 4.70 3.15 11.90
C TRP A 58 5.84 2.20 11.49
N ASN A 59 5.82 1.75 10.24
CA ASN A 59 6.84 0.88 9.65
C ASN A 59 7.41 1.48 8.34
N VAL A 60 7.20 2.79 8.09
CA VAL A 60 7.76 3.49 6.94
C VAL A 60 9.21 3.87 7.25
N ALA A 61 10.15 3.49 6.38
CA ALA A 61 11.56 3.82 6.57
C ALA A 61 11.85 5.32 6.34
N THR A 62 12.84 5.86 7.04
CA THR A 62 13.37 7.22 6.77
C THR A 62 13.75 7.38 5.30
N GLY A 63 13.47 8.56 4.74
CA GLY A 63 13.72 8.86 3.32
C GLY A 63 12.73 8.22 2.35
N THR A 64 11.71 7.50 2.83
CA THR A 64 10.65 6.96 1.96
C THR A 64 9.76 8.10 1.47
N THR A 65 9.53 8.16 0.15
CA THR A 65 8.54 9.06 -0.44
C THR A 65 7.13 8.55 -0.16
N LEU A 66 6.30 9.40 0.43
CA LEU A 66 4.87 9.19 0.63
C LEU A 66 4.08 10.15 -0.27
N ILE A 67 2.85 9.78 -0.61
CA ILE A 67 1.93 10.60 -1.41
C ILE A 67 0.73 10.95 -0.55
N SER A 68 0.42 12.24 -0.40
CA SER A 68 -0.90 12.65 0.10
C SER A 68 -1.93 12.62 -1.03
N ARG A 69 -3.17 12.31 -0.69
CA ARG A 69 -4.31 12.44 -1.59
C ARG A 69 -5.54 12.91 -0.81
N ASP A 70 -6.18 13.93 -1.35
CA ASP A 70 -7.51 14.37 -0.92
C ASP A 70 -8.60 13.73 -1.81
N PRO A 71 -9.87 13.66 -1.35
CA PRO A 71 -11.01 13.21 -2.16
C PRO A 71 -11.20 13.95 -3.49
N ASP A 72 -10.92 15.26 -3.54
CA ASP A 72 -11.08 16.10 -4.74
C ASP A 72 -9.92 15.96 -5.74
N GLY A 73 -8.95 15.10 -5.46
CA GLY A 73 -7.85 14.73 -6.35
C GLY A 73 -6.56 15.52 -6.18
N ARG A 74 -6.50 16.45 -5.23
CA ARG A 74 -5.29 17.19 -4.84
C ARG A 74 -4.27 16.23 -4.23
N SER A 75 -2.99 16.48 -4.49
CA SER A 75 -1.89 15.65 -3.98
C SER A 75 -0.64 16.45 -3.66
N ALA A 76 0.22 15.86 -2.85
CA ALA A 76 1.56 16.31 -2.52
C ALA A 76 2.50 15.13 -2.29
N ASN A 77 3.79 15.34 -2.54
CA ASN A 77 4.84 14.38 -2.21
C ASN A 77 5.46 14.78 -0.87
N LEU A 78 5.66 13.78 -0.01
CA LEU A 78 6.23 13.92 1.33
C LEU A 78 7.45 13.02 1.46
N LEU A 79 8.39 13.38 2.32
CA LEU A 79 9.56 12.57 2.66
C LEU A 79 9.53 12.21 4.14
N ALA A 80 9.44 10.93 4.49
CA ALA A 80 9.41 10.52 5.89
C ALA A 80 10.74 10.84 6.60
N THR A 81 10.73 11.64 7.68
CA THR A 81 11.97 11.98 8.42
C THR A 81 12.44 10.81 9.30
N GLY A 82 11.53 9.92 9.66
CA GLY A 82 11.77 8.82 10.61
C GLY A 82 11.50 9.21 12.06
N GLU A 83 11.23 10.48 12.34
CA GLU A 83 10.83 10.94 13.67
C GLU A 83 9.38 10.53 13.95
N THR A 84 9.16 9.92 15.12
CA THR A 84 7.83 9.45 15.54
C THR A 84 7.61 9.74 17.02
N LEU A 85 6.38 10.12 17.38
CA LEU A 85 5.94 10.30 18.76
C LEU A 85 4.52 9.72 18.93
N GLY A 86 4.43 8.55 19.57
CA GLY A 86 3.17 7.85 19.78
C GLY A 86 2.51 7.43 18.47
N GLN A 87 1.37 8.06 18.14
CA GLN A 87 0.61 7.83 16.90
C GLN A 87 0.94 8.84 15.80
N PHE A 88 1.98 9.66 15.97
CA PHE A 88 2.37 10.69 15.01
C PHE A 88 3.74 10.39 14.42
N ALA A 89 3.89 10.61 13.12
CA ALA A 89 5.16 10.59 12.40
C ALA A 89 5.35 11.91 11.67
N ALA A 90 6.59 12.41 11.60
CA ALA A 90 6.91 13.61 10.82
C ALA A 90 7.31 13.26 9.38
N ALA A 91 6.93 14.14 8.45
CA ALA A 91 7.39 14.09 7.07
C ALA A 91 7.57 15.49 6.50
N ASP A 92 8.64 15.69 5.74
CA ASP A 92 8.94 16.95 5.05
C ASP A 92 8.09 17.09 3.78
N VAL A 93 7.61 18.29 3.50
CA VAL A 93 6.85 18.60 2.29
C VAL A 93 7.81 18.82 1.12
N GLN A 94 7.78 17.91 0.13
CA GLN A 94 8.66 17.99 -1.04
C GLN A 94 8.04 18.80 -2.18
N SER A 95 6.74 18.61 -2.45
CA SER A 95 6.00 19.33 -3.48
C SER A 95 4.49 19.16 -3.36
N GLY A 96 3.71 20.03 -4.01
CA GLY A 96 2.25 19.98 -4.04
C GLY A 96 1.60 20.81 -2.92
N SER A 97 0.35 20.50 -2.58
CA SER A 97 -0.39 21.21 -1.53
C SER A 97 -1.16 20.24 -0.63
N LEU A 98 -1.26 20.59 0.65
CA LEU A 98 -1.74 19.74 1.74
C LEU A 98 -2.84 20.44 2.54
N ALA A 99 -3.77 19.65 3.09
CA ALA A 99 -4.72 20.05 4.11
C ALA A 99 -4.75 19.03 5.25
N VAL A 100 -5.25 19.45 6.41
CA VAL A 100 -5.52 18.55 7.53
C VAL A 100 -6.66 17.60 7.13
N GLY A 101 -6.45 16.30 7.32
CA GLY A 101 -7.36 15.24 6.89
C GLY A 101 -6.93 14.48 5.62
N ASP A 102 -6.02 15.04 4.79
CA ASP A 102 -5.55 14.37 3.57
C ASP A 102 -5.02 12.95 3.88
N ALA A 103 -5.41 11.96 3.08
CA ALA A 103 -4.97 10.57 3.25
C ALA A 103 -3.51 10.43 2.83
N VAL A 104 -2.71 9.68 3.61
CA VAL A 104 -1.28 9.46 3.31
C VAL A 104 -1.04 8.02 2.88
N LEU A 105 -0.49 7.88 1.68
CA LEU A 105 -0.27 6.62 0.97
C LEU A 105 1.23 6.34 0.85
N LEU A 106 1.63 5.12 1.18
CA LEU A 106 2.92 4.53 0.82
C LEU A 106 2.79 3.95 -0.60
N PRO A 107 3.54 4.44 -1.60
CA PRO A 107 3.52 3.87 -2.94
C PRO A 107 3.99 2.41 -2.95
N PRO A 108 3.52 1.59 -3.90
CA PRO A 108 4.05 0.25 -4.09
C PRO A 108 5.56 0.29 -4.40
N PRO A 109 6.34 -0.70 -3.95
CA PRO A 109 7.75 -0.80 -4.31
C PRO A 109 7.89 -0.95 -5.83
N ILE A 110 8.62 -0.03 -6.44
CA ILE A 110 8.89 -0.07 -7.89
C ILE A 110 9.84 -1.24 -8.16
N SER A 111 9.28 -2.39 -8.51
CA SER A 111 10.05 -3.53 -9.00
C SER A 111 10.83 -3.11 -10.23
N LYS A 112 12.16 -3.03 -10.11
CA LYS A 112 13.09 -2.81 -11.24
C LYS A 112 13.16 -4.04 -12.16
N LYS A 113 12.02 -4.46 -12.71
CA LYS A 113 12.00 -5.23 -13.95
C LYS A 113 12.32 -4.25 -15.09
N ASN A 114 13.14 -4.67 -16.03
CA ASN A 114 13.76 -3.86 -17.09
C ASN A 114 12.88 -2.74 -17.65
N PRO A 115 13.48 -1.59 -18.07
CA PRO A 115 12.74 -0.47 -18.62
C PRO A 115 11.76 -0.94 -19.71
N PRO A 116 10.56 -0.36 -19.79
CA PRO A 116 9.66 -0.63 -20.90
C PRO A 116 10.43 -0.43 -22.20
N ASN A 117 10.35 -1.42 -23.10
CA ASN A 117 10.96 -1.34 -24.41
C ASN A 117 10.65 0.03 -25.03
N THR A 118 11.69 0.66 -25.58
CA THR A 118 11.64 1.99 -26.20
C THR A 118 10.32 2.20 -26.91
N ARG A 119 9.62 3.29 -26.56
CA ARG A 119 8.49 3.77 -27.37
C ARG A 119 9.02 3.96 -28.79
N GLU A 120 8.70 3.05 -29.69
CA GLU A 120 8.78 3.35 -31.11
C GLU A 120 7.89 4.56 -31.33
N LEU A 121 8.52 5.71 -31.61
CA LEU A 121 7.79 6.86 -32.12
C LEU A 121 7.03 6.37 -33.36
N PRO A 122 5.70 6.53 -33.44
CA PRO A 122 5.02 6.39 -34.71
C PRO A 122 5.68 7.38 -35.66
N LYS A 123 6.33 6.88 -36.72
CA LYS A 123 6.91 7.71 -37.78
C LYS A 123 5.79 8.28 -38.65
N THR A 124 4.93 9.11 -38.05
CA THR A 124 3.92 9.88 -38.76
C THR A 124 4.56 11.16 -39.25
N LEU A 125 5.11 11.07 -40.46
CA LEU A 125 5.11 12.12 -41.49
C LEU A 125 5.41 13.55 -40.99
N LEU A 126 6.66 14.00 -41.16
CA LEU A 126 6.92 15.43 -41.31
C LEU A 126 6.18 15.91 -42.58
N PRO A 127 5.31 16.93 -42.51
CA PRO A 127 5.00 17.71 -43.69
C PRO A 127 6.23 18.55 -44.04
N THR A 128 6.80 18.34 -45.23
CA THR A 128 7.91 19.14 -45.75
C THR A 128 7.44 20.59 -45.92
N GLN A 129 7.71 21.43 -44.93
CA GLN A 129 7.58 22.88 -45.10
C GLN A 129 8.79 23.38 -45.90
N THR A 130 8.59 23.47 -47.22
CA THR A 130 9.50 24.19 -48.12
C THR A 130 9.46 25.68 -47.78
N ILE A 131 10.36 26.12 -46.89
CA ILE A 131 10.55 27.54 -46.61
C ILE A 131 11.22 28.18 -47.82
N LYS A 132 10.51 29.12 -48.46
CA LYS A 132 10.93 29.87 -49.65
C LYS A 132 11.12 31.34 -49.27
N THR A 133 12.36 31.79 -49.11
CA THR A 133 12.76 33.22 -49.15
C THR A 133 14.28 33.38 -49.07
N PRO A 134 14.84 34.53 -49.49
CA PRO A 134 14.35 35.51 -50.47
C PRO A 134 15.01 35.33 -51.85
#